data_AF-A0A820SRH3-F1
#
_entry.id   AF-A0A820SRH3-F1
#
_cell.length_a   1.000
_cell.length_b   1.000
_cell.length_c   1.000
_cell.angle_alpha   90.00
_cell.angle_beta   90.00
_cell.angle_gamma   90.00
#
_symmetry.space_group_name_H-M   'P 1'
#
loop_
_entity.id
_entity.type
_entity.pdbx_description
1 polymer ?
#
loop_
_entity_poly.entity_id
_entity_poly.type
_entity_poly.pdbx_seq_one_letter_code
_entity_poly.pdbx_strand_id
1 'polypeptide(L)'
;MIIFTSIEYQSILYRLRRNGSLASYFIVDYSTPLQMPPIQPLLPIFELQHNTDPERGYHSVELYATWCAKSFMINRSAELNPFNTNYFLYVDAGAFRSSNYRFQGWPHSEIIRKILSNDRLLLGMIARLPRHFCPLKYKTDEGPIKINLVEGGVIG
;
A
#
# COMPACT_ATOMS: atom_id res chain seq x y z
N MET A 1 5.39 -3.17 -14.11
CA MET A 1 4.58 -2.97 -12.89
C MET A 1 3.89 -4.27 -12.55
N ILE A 2 4.01 -4.73 -11.31
CA ILE A 2 3.26 -5.88 -10.80
C ILE A 2 1.99 -5.34 -10.15
N ILE A 3 0.84 -5.93 -10.47
CA ILE A 3 -0.48 -5.48 -10.00
C ILE A 3 -1.20 -6.67 -9.37
N PHE A 4 -1.50 -6.57 -8.08
CA PHE A 4 -2.40 -7.48 -7.38
C PHE A 4 -3.83 -7.02 -7.64
N THR A 5 -4.67 -7.91 -8.13
CA THR A 5 -6.07 -7.60 -8.45
C THR A 5 -6.89 -8.88 -8.48
N SER A 6 -8.21 -8.80 -8.31
CA SER A 6 -9.06 -9.95 -8.60
C SER A 6 -9.10 -10.24 -10.11
N ILE A 7 -9.46 -11.48 -10.46
CA ILE A 7 -9.63 -11.91 -11.85
C ILE A 7 -10.65 -11.04 -12.60
N GLU A 8 -11.70 -10.58 -11.90
CA GLU A 8 -12.77 -9.74 -12.45
C GLU A 8 -12.24 -8.42 -13.02
N TYR A 9 -11.29 -7.78 -12.32
CA TYR A 9 -10.75 -6.47 -12.71
C TYR A 9 -9.56 -6.56 -13.67
N GLN A 10 -8.99 -7.75 -13.90
CA GLN A 10 -7.80 -7.92 -14.72
C GLN A 10 -7.98 -7.35 -16.14
N SER A 11 -9.11 -7.65 -16.79
CA SER A 11 -9.39 -7.20 -18.16
C SER A 11 -9.51 -5.67 -18.27
N ILE A 12 -10.14 -5.04 -17.29
CA ILE A 12 -10.29 -3.58 -17.20
C ILE A 12 -8.92 -2.93 -17.01
N LEU A 13 -8.12 -3.43 -16.07
CA LEU A 13 -6.78 -2.90 -15.80
C LEU A 13 -5.84 -3.09 -17.00
N TYR A 14 -5.93 -4.23 -17.69
CA TYR A 14 -5.18 -4.44 -18.93
C TYR A 14 -5.55 -3.39 -19.98
N ARG A 15 -6.85 -3.14 -20.20
CA ARG A 15 -7.32 -2.11 -21.14
C ARG A 15 -6.87 -0.71 -20.76
N LEU A 16 -6.91 -0.34 -19.48
CA LEU A 16 -6.44 0.97 -19.00
C LEU A 16 -4.95 1.18 -19.23
N ARG A 17 -4.17 0.08 -19.25
CA ARG A 17 -2.71 0.12 -19.40
C ARG A 17 -2.22 -0.15 -20.82
N ARG A 18 -3.11 -0.50 -21.76
CA ARG A 18 -2.77 -0.88 -23.15
C ARG A 18 -1.94 0.15 -23.90
N ASN A 19 -2.13 1.44 -23.59
CA ASN A 19 -1.42 2.56 -24.23
C ASN A 19 -0.18 3.01 -23.44
N GLY A 20 0.12 2.35 -22.32
CA GLY A 20 1.30 2.64 -21.52
C GLY A 20 2.54 1.96 -22.08
N SER A 21 3.68 2.63 -22.03
CA SER A 21 4.98 2.09 -22.43
C SER A 21 5.57 1.07 -21.44
N LEU A 22 4.94 0.90 -20.27
CA LEU A 22 5.46 0.06 -19.18
C LEU A 22 4.74 -1.29 -19.11
N ALA A 23 5.51 -2.37 -19.28
CA ALA A 23 5.04 -3.74 -19.14
C ALA A 23 4.36 -3.99 -17.78
N SER A 24 3.35 -4.85 -17.79
CA SER A 24 2.51 -5.13 -16.63
C SER A 24 2.36 -6.62 -16.40
N TYR A 25 2.44 -7.05 -15.14
CA TYR A 25 2.24 -8.43 -14.72
C TYR A 25 1.14 -8.45 -13.66
N PHE A 26 0.15 -9.31 -13.83
CA PHE A 26 -1.03 -9.37 -12.97
C PHE A 26 -0.97 -10.62 -12.09
N ILE A 27 -1.14 -10.41 -10.79
CA ILE A 27 -1.31 -11.50 -9.82
C ILE A 27 -2.79 -11.52 -9.44
N VAL A 28 -3.46 -12.61 -9.82
CA VAL A 28 -4.92 -12.79 -9.68
C VAL A 28 -5.28 -13.98 -8.78
N ASP A 29 -4.30 -14.46 -8.00
CA ASP A 29 -4.41 -15.61 -7.09
C ASP A 29 -5.42 -15.36 -5.95
N TYR A 30 -5.79 -14.11 -5.70
CA TYR A 30 -6.65 -13.68 -4.60
C TYR A 30 -7.80 -12.81 -5.09
N SER A 31 -9.03 -13.15 -4.73
CA SER A 31 -10.21 -12.34 -5.03
C SER A 31 -10.30 -11.10 -4.12
N THR A 32 -9.79 -11.20 -2.89
CA THR A 32 -9.72 -10.07 -1.95
C THR A 32 -8.39 -10.10 -1.16
N PRO A 33 -7.95 -8.95 -0.60
CA PRO A 33 -6.78 -8.91 0.27
C PRO A 33 -6.89 -9.84 1.50
N LEU A 34 -8.12 -10.08 1.98
CA LEU A 34 -8.40 -10.96 3.11
C LEU A 34 -8.04 -12.42 2.85
N GLN A 35 -7.95 -12.83 1.58
CA GLN A 35 -7.56 -14.19 1.20
C GLN A 35 -6.04 -14.39 1.18
N MET A 36 -5.24 -13.34 1.33
CA MET A 36 -3.78 -13.48 1.36
C MET A 36 -3.37 -14.26 2.63
N PRO A 37 -2.45 -15.25 2.54
CA PRO A 37 -2.15 -16.16 3.66
C PRO A 37 -1.82 -15.49 5.01
N PRO A 38 -0.99 -14.43 5.08
CA PRO A 38 -0.70 -13.79 6.37
C PRO A 38 -1.84 -12.91 6.90
N ILE A 39 -2.86 -12.63 6.07
CA ILE A 39 -3.98 -11.72 6.37
C ILE A 39 -5.20 -12.49 6.87
N GLN A 40 -5.46 -13.68 6.33
CA GLN A 40 -6.58 -14.53 6.73
C GLN A 40 -6.77 -14.65 8.26
N PRO A 41 -5.73 -14.91 9.08
CA PRO A 41 -5.91 -15.05 10.53
C PRO A 41 -6.21 -13.72 11.24
N LEU A 42 -6.02 -12.58 10.58
CA LEU A 42 -6.16 -11.23 11.16
C LEU A 42 -7.57 -10.63 10.95
N LEU A 43 -8.46 -11.30 10.22
CA LEU A 43 -9.81 -10.80 9.95
C LEU A 43 -10.56 -10.36 11.23
N PRO A 44 -10.59 -11.14 12.33
CA PRO A 44 -11.27 -10.70 13.55
C PRO A 44 -10.69 -9.40 14.13
N ILE A 45 -9.38 -9.17 13.97
CA ILE A 45 -8.72 -7.95 14.46
C ILE A 45 -9.11 -6.76 13.58
N PHE A 46 -9.20 -6.94 12.27
CA PHE A 46 -9.65 -5.86 11.38
C PHE A 46 -11.10 -5.46 11.62
N GLU A 47 -11.98 -6.41 11.96
CA GLU A 47 -13.36 -6.13 12.35
C GLU A 47 -13.42 -5.33 13.66
N LEU A 48 -12.62 -5.71 14.67
CA LEU A 48 -12.49 -4.95 15.92
C LEU A 48 -11.96 -3.54 15.67
N GLN A 49 -10.91 -3.41 14.84
CA GLN A 49 -10.33 -2.14 14.44
C GLN A 49 -11.34 -1.26 13.68
N HIS A 50 -12.16 -1.84 12.81
CA HIS A 50 -13.18 -1.10 12.08
C HIS A 50 -14.25 -0.51 13.01
N ASN A 51 -14.57 -1.22 14.10
CA ASN A 51 -15.56 -0.76 15.08
C ASN A 51 -15.07 0.46 15.87
N THR A 52 -13.77 0.59 16.10
CA THR A 52 -13.16 1.69 16.85
C THR A 52 -12.57 2.79 15.96
N ASP A 53 -12.48 2.57 14.65
CA ASP A 53 -11.92 3.56 13.73
C ASP A 53 -12.84 4.80 13.60
N PRO A 54 -12.36 6.00 13.98
CA PRO A 54 -13.11 7.25 13.80
C PRO A 54 -13.37 7.58 12.32
N GLU A 55 -12.60 7.01 11.39
CA GLU A 55 -12.72 7.19 9.94
C GLU A 55 -13.40 5.99 9.25
N ARG A 56 -14.06 5.10 10.00
CA ARG A 56 -14.73 3.89 9.45
C ARG A 56 -15.76 4.15 8.34
N GLY A 57 -16.25 5.39 8.20
CA GLY A 57 -17.12 5.78 7.08
C GLY A 57 -16.38 5.88 5.73
N TYR A 58 -15.05 5.98 5.74
CA TYR A 58 -14.18 6.04 4.57
C TYR A 58 -13.27 4.81 4.43
N HIS A 59 -13.10 4.05 5.51
CA HIS A 59 -12.27 2.85 5.53
C HIS A 59 -13.11 1.58 5.48
N SER A 60 -12.47 0.46 5.14
CA SER A 60 -13.09 -0.87 5.17
C SER A 60 -12.10 -1.90 5.71
N VAL A 61 -12.60 -3.07 6.09
CA VAL A 61 -11.76 -4.19 6.55
C VAL A 61 -10.76 -4.61 5.46
N GLU A 62 -11.18 -4.61 4.20
CA GLU A 62 -10.31 -4.89 3.04
C GLU A 62 -9.22 -3.83 2.86
N LEU A 63 -9.49 -2.57 3.22
CA LEU A 63 -8.49 -1.51 3.18
C LEU A 63 -7.39 -1.76 4.22
N TYR A 64 -7.75 -2.12 5.45
CA TYR A 64 -6.77 -2.49 6.49
C TYR A 64 -5.96 -3.72 6.09
N ALA A 65 -6.63 -4.72 5.53
CA ALA A 65 -6.00 -5.92 4.99
C ALA A 65 -4.98 -5.57 3.89
N THR A 66 -5.34 -4.66 2.97
CA THR A 66 -4.43 -4.18 1.91
C THR A 66 -3.19 -3.51 2.50
N TRP A 67 -3.38 -2.66 3.51
CA TRP A 67 -2.27 -1.98 4.18
C TRP A 67 -1.35 -2.97 4.91
N CYS A 68 -1.93 -3.96 5.60
CA CYS A 68 -1.17 -4.99 6.31
C CYS A 68 -0.45 -5.96 5.35
N ALA A 69 -0.98 -6.16 4.13
CA ALA A 69 -0.46 -7.10 3.14
C ALA A 69 0.78 -6.60 2.37
N LYS A 70 1.25 -5.36 2.60
CA LYS A 70 2.35 -4.75 1.83
C LYS A 70 3.60 -5.62 1.75
N SER A 71 4.07 -6.13 2.89
CA SER A 71 5.27 -6.99 2.95
C SER A 71 5.07 -8.30 2.19
N PHE A 72 3.88 -8.90 2.31
CA PHE A 72 3.53 -10.12 1.57
C PHE A 72 3.53 -9.88 0.06
N MET A 73 2.90 -8.80 -0.40
CA MET A 73 2.84 -8.45 -1.82
C MET A 73 4.24 -8.20 -2.40
N ILE A 74 5.13 -7.55 -1.67
CA ILE A 74 6.54 -7.36 -2.08
C ILE A 74 7.25 -8.72 -2.16
N ASN A 75 7.15 -9.55 -1.13
CA ASN A 75 7.83 -10.85 -1.11
C ASN A 75 7.36 -11.74 -2.27
N ARG A 76 6.04 -11.84 -2.48
CA ARG A 76 5.46 -12.59 -3.60
C ARG A 76 5.90 -12.06 -4.96
N SER A 77 6.01 -10.74 -5.10
CA SER A 77 6.53 -10.11 -6.31
C SER A 77 8.00 -10.46 -6.57
N ALA A 78 8.80 -10.53 -5.50
CA ALA A 78 10.21 -10.89 -5.57
C ALA A 78 10.43 -12.37 -5.89
N GLU A 79 9.60 -13.26 -5.37
CA GLU A 79 9.62 -14.69 -5.72
C GLU A 79 9.31 -14.94 -7.20
N LEU A 80 8.30 -14.26 -7.75
CA LEU A 80 7.90 -14.42 -9.15
C LEU A 80 8.85 -13.71 -10.13
N ASN A 81 9.38 -12.55 -9.72
CA ASN A 81 10.29 -11.68 -10.47
C ASN A 81 10.12 -11.69 -12.01
N PRO A 82 8.91 -11.41 -12.55
CA PRO A 82 8.61 -11.55 -13.98
C PRO A 82 9.41 -10.59 -14.88
N PHE A 83 10.08 -9.60 -14.28
CA PHE A 83 10.88 -8.60 -14.97
C PHE A 83 12.39 -8.77 -14.73
N ASN A 84 12.81 -9.82 -14.02
CA ASN A 84 14.21 -10.09 -13.67
C ASN A 84 14.94 -8.86 -13.08
N THR A 85 14.30 -8.23 -12.08
CA THR A 85 14.80 -7.02 -11.42
C THR A 85 15.41 -7.33 -10.06
N ASN A 86 16.28 -6.45 -9.58
CA ASN A 86 16.91 -6.55 -8.26
C ASN A 86 16.18 -5.73 -7.17
N TYR A 87 15.20 -4.91 -7.57
CA TYR A 87 14.58 -3.93 -6.68
C TYR A 87 13.07 -3.95 -6.81
N PHE A 88 12.40 -4.02 -5.67
CA PHE A 88 10.94 -4.05 -5.56
C PHE A 88 10.49 -2.89 -4.69
N LEU A 89 9.57 -2.09 -5.21
CA LEU A 89 9.01 -0.94 -4.50
C LEU A 89 7.49 -1.08 -4.46
N TYR A 90 6.93 -1.09 -3.26
CA TYR A 90 5.49 -0.94 -3.09
C TYR A 90 5.13 0.53 -3.17
N VAL A 91 4.03 0.84 -3.88
CA VAL A 91 3.52 2.20 -3.97
C VAL A 91 2.02 2.19 -3.76
N ASP A 92 1.56 2.97 -2.78
CA ASP A 92 0.12 3.16 -2.54
C ASP A 92 -0.54 3.84 -3.76
N ALA A 93 -1.76 3.42 -4.10
CA ALA A 93 -2.52 3.98 -5.22
C ALA A 93 -2.75 5.51 -5.10
N GLY A 94 -2.70 6.05 -3.87
CA GLY A 94 -2.83 7.47 -3.60
C GLY A 94 -1.56 8.30 -3.87
N ALA A 95 -0.40 7.67 -4.08
CA ALA A 95 0.88 8.35 -4.10
C ALA A 95 1.05 9.36 -5.25
N PHE A 96 0.29 9.18 -6.34
CA PHE A 96 0.40 9.98 -7.58
C PHE A 96 -0.84 10.83 -7.89
N ARG A 97 -1.71 11.12 -6.92
CA ARG A 97 -2.97 11.87 -7.16
C ARG A 97 -2.80 13.35 -7.52
N SER A 98 -1.64 13.95 -7.25
CA SER A 98 -1.38 15.36 -7.55
C SER A 98 -0.72 15.52 -8.93
N SER A 99 -1.26 16.41 -9.76
CA SER A 99 -0.61 16.81 -11.02
C SER A 99 0.73 17.52 -10.80
N ASN A 100 0.92 18.16 -9.64
CA ASN A 100 2.18 18.76 -9.21
C ASN A 100 3.11 17.72 -8.55
N TYR A 101 3.23 16.55 -9.16
CA TYR A 101 4.04 15.47 -8.63
C TYR A 101 5.54 15.78 -8.79
N ARG A 102 6.26 15.86 -7.66
CA ARG A 102 7.69 16.22 -7.63
C ARG A 102 8.62 15.12 -8.12
N PHE A 103 8.13 13.89 -8.28
CA PHE A 103 8.94 12.77 -8.78
C PHE A 103 8.54 12.41 -10.22
N GLN A 104 8.58 13.40 -11.12
CA GLN A 104 8.44 13.14 -12.55
C GLN A 104 9.48 12.09 -12.99
N GLY A 105 9.05 11.10 -13.78
CA GLY A 105 9.91 9.99 -14.18
C GLY A 105 10.14 8.92 -13.11
N TRP A 106 9.32 8.86 -12.05
CA TRP A 106 9.38 7.79 -11.06
C TRP A 106 8.93 6.41 -11.63
N PRO A 107 9.60 5.31 -11.27
CA PRO A 107 10.88 5.28 -10.55
C PRO A 107 12.04 5.64 -11.50
N HIS A 108 12.87 6.62 -11.10
CA HIS A 108 14.05 6.99 -11.88
C HIS A 108 15.19 6.03 -11.56
N SER A 109 15.53 5.13 -12.50
CA SER A 109 16.47 4.02 -12.29
C SER A 109 17.79 4.44 -11.64
N GLU A 110 18.38 5.55 -12.09
CA GLU A 110 19.66 6.06 -11.57
C GLU A 110 19.57 6.54 -10.12
N ILE A 111 18.46 7.19 -9.74
CA ILE A 111 18.22 7.63 -8.37
C ILE A 111 18.02 6.39 -7.49
N ILE A 112 17.25 5.41 -7.96
CA ILE A 112 17.01 4.16 -7.23
C ILE A 112 18.31 3.39 -7.00
N ARG A 113 19.16 3.23 -8.03
CA ARG A 113 20.48 2.58 -7.90
C ARG A 113 21.37 3.28 -6.86
N LYS A 114 21.39 4.61 -6.86
CA LYS A 114 22.19 5.40 -5.91
C LYS A 114 21.68 5.28 -4.47
N ILE A 115 20.37 5.19 -4.26
CA ILE A 115 19.81 5.08 -2.90
C ILE A 115 19.88 3.64 -2.39
N LEU A 116 19.66 2.64 -3.25
CA LEU A 116 19.61 1.23 -2.86
C LEU A 116 20.98 0.55 -2.80
N SER A 117 22.09 1.27 -3.05
CA SER A 117 23.44 0.73 -2.85
C SER A 117 23.78 0.44 -1.38
N ASN A 118 22.92 0.82 -0.43
CA ASN A 118 23.13 0.65 1.02
C ASN A 118 22.08 -0.26 1.70
N ASP A 119 21.46 -1.18 0.95
CA ASP A 119 20.72 -2.36 1.45
C ASP A 119 19.60 -2.14 2.49
N ARG A 120 18.65 -1.27 2.17
CA ARG A 120 17.20 -1.32 2.49
C ARG A 120 16.69 0.11 2.66
N LEU A 121 15.63 0.45 1.93
CA LEU A 121 15.04 1.78 1.98
C LEU A 121 13.52 1.66 2.07
N LEU A 122 12.97 2.05 3.22
CA LEU A 122 11.56 2.33 3.39
C LEU A 122 11.35 3.83 3.15
N LEU A 123 10.87 4.21 1.96
CA LEU A 123 10.47 5.60 1.70
C LEU A 123 9.01 5.80 2.12
N GLY A 124 8.80 6.23 3.36
CA GLY A 124 7.54 6.80 3.81
C GLY A 124 7.65 8.32 3.86
N MET A 125 7.20 9.05 2.84
CA MET A 125 7.00 10.49 3.00
C MET A 125 5.60 10.76 3.55
N ILE A 126 5.46 10.84 4.87
CA ILE A 126 4.32 11.53 5.48
C ILE A 126 4.66 13.03 5.47
N ALA A 127 4.52 13.67 4.30
CA ALA A 127 4.83 15.10 4.17
C ALA A 127 3.77 16.00 4.82
N ARG A 128 2.55 15.47 5.02
CA ARG A 128 1.44 16.12 5.73
C ARG A 128 0.60 15.05 6.41
N LEU A 129 0.56 15.05 7.74
CA LEU A 129 -0.54 14.41 8.48
C LEU A 129 -1.88 15.03 8.02
N PRO A 130 -2.99 14.28 8.01
CA PRO A 130 -4.30 14.79 7.59
C PRO A 130 -4.64 16.08 8.33
N ARG A 131 -4.53 17.24 7.65
CA ARG A 131 -4.69 18.55 8.30
C ARG A 131 -6.13 19.00 8.44
N HIS A 132 -7.12 18.31 7.87
CA HIS A 132 -8.43 18.93 7.63
C HIS A 132 -9.69 18.21 8.12
N PHE A 133 -9.60 17.06 8.82
CA PHE A 133 -10.82 16.42 9.33
C PHE A 133 -10.69 15.71 10.70
N CYS A 134 -9.76 16.13 11.56
CA CYS A 134 -9.74 15.63 12.93
C CYS A 134 -9.66 16.81 13.92
N PRO A 135 -10.77 17.20 14.60
CA PRO A 135 -10.74 18.21 15.65
C PRO A 135 -9.95 17.76 16.88
N LEU A 136 -9.48 16.52 16.91
CA LEU A 136 -8.73 15.94 18.02
C LEU A 136 -7.25 16.31 17.89
N LYS A 137 -6.78 17.24 18.71
CA LYS A 137 -5.35 17.48 18.92
C LYS A 137 -4.74 16.25 19.60
N TYR A 138 -3.66 15.70 19.04
CA TYR A 138 -2.85 14.67 19.72
C TYR A 138 -2.37 15.22 21.06
N LYS A 139 -2.52 14.44 22.13
CA LYS A 139 -1.95 14.78 23.44
C LYS A 139 -0.87 13.78 23.81
N THR A 140 0.26 14.27 24.27
CA THR A 140 1.45 13.48 24.62
C THR A 140 1.24 12.50 25.78
N ASP A 141 0.24 12.74 26.62
CA ASP A 141 -0.22 11.84 27.70
C ASP A 141 -1.03 10.64 27.17
N GLU A 142 -1.50 10.67 25.92
CA GLU A 142 -2.16 9.53 25.25
C GLU A 142 -1.17 8.50 24.69
N GLY A 143 0.15 8.69 24.92
CA GLY A 143 1.21 7.79 24.48
C GLY A 143 1.68 8.04 23.04
N PRO A 144 2.69 7.30 22.54
CA PRO A 144 3.25 7.49 21.19
C PRO A 144 2.28 7.11 20.06
N ILE A 145 1.13 6.53 20.41
CA ILE A 145 0.11 6.06 19.49
C ILE A 145 -1.17 6.83 19.82
N LYS A 146 -1.57 7.75 18.94
CA LYS A 146 -2.94 8.25 18.98
C LYS A 146 -3.84 7.07 18.60
N ILE A 147 -4.74 6.67 19.50
CA ILE A 147 -5.78 5.64 19.25
C ILE A 147 -6.63 5.98 18.00
N ASN A 148 -6.54 7.21 17.50
CA ASN A 148 -7.26 7.75 16.34
C ASN A 148 -6.39 8.00 15.09
N LEU A 149 -5.21 7.38 14.97
CA LEU A 149 -4.43 7.35 13.72
C LEU A 149 -4.24 5.90 13.28
N VAL A 150 -5.14 5.42 12.44
CA VAL A 150 -5.11 4.06 11.88
C VAL A 150 -4.50 4.14 10.48
N GLU A 151 -3.17 4.21 10.41
CA GLU A 151 -2.44 4.04 9.14
C GLU A 151 -1.68 2.72 9.19
N GLY A 152 -2.36 1.63 8.78
CA GLY A 152 -1.71 0.36 8.42
C GLY A 152 -1.02 -0.45 9.53
N GLY A 153 -1.36 -0.23 10.81
CA GLY A 153 -0.92 -1.08 11.92
C GLY A 153 -2.03 -1.98 12.43
N VAL A 154 -1.72 -3.26 12.69
CA VAL A 154 -2.58 -4.14 13.50
C VAL A 154 -2.30 -3.83 14.97
N ILE A 155 -3.34 -3.44 15.72
CA ILE A 155 -3.24 -3.32 17.17
C ILE A 155 -3.57 -4.69 17.76
N GLY A 156 -2.57 -5.32 18.39
CA GLY A 156 -2.68 -6.56 19.15
C GLY A 156 -1.86 -6.48 20.42
#